data_AF-A0A961B5H0-F1
#
_entry.id   AF-A0A961B5H0-F1
#
_cell.length_a   1.000
_cell.length_b   1.000
_cell.length_c   1.000
_cell.angle_alpha   90.00
_cell.angle_beta   90.00
_cell.angle_gamma   90.00
#
_symmetry.space_group_name_H-M   'P 1'
#
loop_
_entity.id
_entity.type
_entity.pdbx_description
1 polymer ?
#
loop_
_entity_poly.entity_id
_entity_poly.type
_entity_poly.pdbx_seq_one_letter_code
_entity_poly.pdbx_strand_id
1 'polypeptide(L)'
;MREDNGQCFLADEFPPFRMVIRPEVFGGEHLETANIASHLVPRFAKHLIASKSRIRIVGYGGPNFAPVYEGAWTSALRSWLLKPCLVDYFLQDPSESALSVLKDFLAEFPENFRVFVKARSEEVYTDQERVLLKRWIREHHVAADEPDQLWIERDHPPESTDAHDCFYFAPGQAGETADYHIFRKQFDELVSKSTRVSATDR
;
A
#
# COMPACT_ATOMS: atom_id res chain seq x y z
N MET A 1 14.91 25.81 21.51
CA MET A 1 14.58 24.53 20.84
C MET A 1 13.11 24.28 21.11
N ARG A 2 12.27 24.26 20.07
CA ARG A 2 10.84 23.95 20.21
C ARG A 2 10.68 22.44 20.06
N GLU A 3 10.04 21.80 21.04
CA GLU A 3 9.65 20.39 20.98
C GLU A 3 8.62 20.21 19.86
N ASP A 4 8.92 19.30 18.95
CA ASP A 4 8.10 18.97 17.79
C ASP A 4 7.02 17.97 18.21
N ASN A 5 5.85 18.49 18.60
CA ASN A 5 4.74 17.73 19.18
C ASN A 5 3.81 17.09 18.13
N GLY A 6 4.32 16.69 16.96
CA GLY A 6 3.52 15.97 15.96
C GLY A 6 2.36 16.79 15.39
N GLN A 7 2.48 18.12 15.30
CA GLN A 7 1.43 18.95 14.71
C GLN A 7 1.37 18.72 13.19
N CYS A 8 0.15 18.39 12.75
CA CYS A 8 -0.21 18.24 11.35
C CYS A 8 -0.03 19.58 10.63
N PHE A 9 1.04 19.69 9.85
CA PHE A 9 1.20 20.81 8.91
C PHE A 9 0.26 20.57 7.73
N LEU A 10 -0.52 21.60 7.37
CA LEU A 10 -1.43 21.57 6.24
C LEU A 10 -0.65 21.14 4.98
N ALA A 11 -1.24 20.26 4.17
CA ALA A 11 -0.61 19.65 3.00
C ALA A 11 -0.02 20.66 1.99
N ASP A 12 -0.45 21.93 2.06
CA ASP A 12 0.02 23.03 1.21
C ASP A 12 1.35 23.65 1.66
N GLU A 13 1.80 23.39 2.91
CA GLU A 13 3.08 23.88 3.43
C GLU A 13 4.26 22.94 3.16
N PHE A 14 3.99 21.75 2.59
CA PHE A 14 5.01 20.90 2.01
C PHE A 14 5.06 21.17 0.50
N PRO A 15 6.03 21.93 -0.03
CA PRO A 15 6.24 21.96 -1.47
C PRO A 15 6.35 20.51 -1.95
N PRO A 16 5.76 20.14 -3.11
CA PRO A 16 5.45 18.75 -3.44
C PRO A 16 6.63 17.78 -3.36
N PHE A 17 7.89 18.23 -3.33
CA PHE A 17 9.05 17.34 -3.25
C PHE A 17 10.22 17.94 -2.47
N ARG A 18 10.18 17.81 -1.14
CA ARG A 18 11.13 16.87 -0.56
C ARG A 18 10.29 15.67 -0.20
N MET A 19 10.51 14.53 -0.85
CA MET A 19 10.25 13.24 -0.21
C MET A 19 10.93 13.34 1.16
N VAL A 20 10.17 13.71 2.18
CA VAL A 20 10.72 13.79 3.53
C VAL A 20 10.85 12.34 3.93
N ILE A 21 12.04 11.78 3.73
CA ILE A 21 12.50 10.64 4.49
C ILE A 21 12.60 11.18 5.92
N ARG A 22 11.47 11.23 6.63
CA ARG A 22 11.42 11.72 8.01
C ARG A 22 12.24 10.76 8.87
N PRO A 23 13.05 11.26 9.81
CA PRO A 23 13.38 10.50 11.01
C PRO A 23 12.08 10.32 11.81
N GLU A 24 11.39 9.22 11.52
CA GLU A 24 10.57 8.39 12.40
C GLU A 24 9.84 9.11 13.55
N VAL A 25 8.66 9.67 13.25
CA VAL A 25 7.65 9.92 14.29
C VAL A 25 6.37 9.23 13.86
N PHE A 26 6.27 7.94 14.15
CA PHE A 26 5.05 7.16 13.92
C PHE A 26 4.25 7.11 15.22
N GLY A 27 3.10 7.78 15.25
CA GLY A 27 2.19 7.80 16.41
C GLY A 27 1.16 6.66 16.45
N GLY A 28 1.22 5.72 15.50
CA GLY A 28 0.28 4.61 15.36
C GLY A 28 0.53 3.44 16.32
N GLU A 29 -0.36 2.45 16.31
CA GLU A 29 -0.14 1.17 16.98
C GLU A 29 1.08 0.49 16.35
N HIS A 30 2.14 0.28 17.15
CA HIS A 30 3.38 -0.33 16.71
C HIS A 30 3.39 -1.84 16.96
N LEU A 31 3.81 -2.59 15.95
CA LEU A 31 4.01 -4.04 15.98
C LEU A 31 5.43 -4.33 15.50
N GLU A 32 6.28 -4.85 16.40
CA GLU A 32 7.67 -5.19 16.06
C GLU A 32 7.76 -6.19 14.90
N THR A 33 6.81 -7.12 14.84
CA THR A 33 6.64 -8.05 13.71
C THR A 33 5.16 -8.29 13.48
N ALA A 34 4.75 -8.31 12.21
CA ALA A 34 3.38 -8.54 11.81
C ALA A 34 3.28 -9.30 10.49
N ASN A 35 2.26 -10.15 10.38
CA ASN A 35 1.83 -10.74 9.13
C ASN A 35 0.57 -10.04 8.63
N ILE A 36 0.52 -9.72 7.34
CA ILE A 36 -0.58 -8.95 6.75
C ILE A 36 -1.95 -9.62 7.01
N ALA A 37 -2.06 -10.94 6.85
CA ALA A 37 -3.34 -11.61 6.98
C ALA A 37 -3.83 -11.71 8.44
N SER A 38 -2.94 -11.93 9.40
CA SER A 38 -3.32 -12.04 10.81
C SER A 38 -3.37 -10.70 11.55
N HIS A 39 -2.72 -9.66 11.05
CA HIS A 39 -2.61 -8.37 11.73
C HIS A 39 -3.30 -7.23 10.99
N LEU A 40 -3.05 -7.04 9.69
CA LEU A 40 -3.68 -5.97 8.91
C LEU A 40 -5.17 -6.23 8.73
N VAL A 41 -5.52 -7.42 8.24
CA VAL A 41 -6.90 -7.73 7.82
C VAL A 41 -7.90 -7.57 8.97
N PRO A 42 -7.67 -8.08 10.19
CA PRO A 42 -8.60 -7.87 11.29
C PRO A 42 -8.71 -6.41 11.71
N ARG A 43 -7.62 -5.63 11.62
CA ARG A 43 -7.62 -4.19 11.95
C ARG A 43 -8.47 -3.41 10.94
N PHE A 44 -8.25 -3.65 9.64
CA PHE A 44 -9.08 -3.05 8.59
C PHE A 44 -10.53 -3.53 8.65
N ALA A 45 -10.80 -4.77 9.07
CA ALA A 45 -12.16 -5.29 9.19
C ALA A 45 -12.96 -4.68 10.35
N LYS A 46 -12.29 -4.25 11.43
CA LYS A 46 -12.95 -3.55 12.57
C LYS A 46 -13.61 -2.24 12.14
N HIS A 47 -13.07 -1.61 11.10
CA HIS A 47 -13.54 -0.33 10.59
C HIS A 47 -14.21 -0.56 9.24
N LEU A 48 -15.52 -0.35 9.19
CA LEU A 48 -16.31 -0.65 7.99
C LEU A 48 -15.73 0.10 6.78
N ILE A 49 -15.15 -0.63 5.83
CA ILE A 49 -14.80 -0.12 4.50
C ILE A 49 -16.12 0.28 3.84
N ALA A 50 -16.33 1.58 3.66
CA ALA A 50 -17.54 2.14 3.08
C ALA A 50 -17.66 1.79 1.58
N SER A 51 -18.87 1.95 1.04
CA SER A 51 -19.18 1.70 -0.38
C SER A 51 -18.57 2.68 -1.38
N LYS A 52 -17.61 3.49 -0.94
CA LYS A 52 -16.87 4.45 -1.75
C LYS A 52 -15.39 4.48 -1.40
N SER A 53 -14.95 3.60 -0.49
CA SER A 53 -13.55 3.58 -0.08
C SER A 53 -12.65 3.28 -1.27
N ARG A 54 -11.54 4.00 -1.34
CA ARG A 54 -10.43 3.68 -2.23
C ARG A 54 -9.27 3.16 -1.39
N ILE A 55 -8.81 1.95 -1.67
CA ILE A 55 -7.72 1.28 -0.96
C ILE A 55 -6.52 1.25 -1.90
N ARG A 56 -5.39 1.80 -1.46
CA ARG A 56 -4.12 1.82 -2.17
C ARG A 56 -3.17 0.85 -1.49
N ILE A 57 -2.65 -0.11 -2.23
CA ILE A 57 -1.80 -1.19 -1.72
C ILE A 57 -0.48 -1.15 -2.48
N VAL A 58 0.63 -0.98 -1.78
CA VAL A 58 1.97 -1.29 -2.32
C VAL A 58 2.41 -2.63 -1.78
N GLY A 59 2.80 -3.55 -2.67
CA GLY A 59 3.34 -4.85 -2.27
C GLY A 59 4.46 -5.36 -3.17
N TYR A 60 5.18 -6.36 -2.66
CA TYR A 60 6.26 -7.06 -3.35
C TYR A 60 5.84 -8.50 -3.70
N GLY A 61 5.95 -8.88 -4.98
CA GLY A 61 5.23 -9.99 -5.62
C GLY A 61 5.72 -11.42 -5.37
N GLY A 62 6.21 -11.74 -4.17
CA GLY A 62 6.83 -13.04 -3.90
C GLY A 62 5.92 -14.04 -3.16
N PRO A 63 6.01 -14.12 -1.82
CA PRO A 63 5.53 -15.27 -1.06
C PRO A 63 4.01 -15.29 -0.83
N ASN A 64 3.35 -14.14 -0.70
CA ASN A 64 1.92 -14.06 -0.38
C ASN A 64 0.99 -14.54 -1.52
N PHE A 65 1.54 -14.78 -2.72
CA PHE A 65 0.85 -15.36 -3.86
C PHE A 65 1.37 -16.76 -4.21
N ALA A 66 2.32 -17.31 -3.44
CA ALA A 66 2.80 -18.67 -3.64
C ALA A 66 1.77 -19.69 -3.10
N PRO A 67 1.57 -20.85 -3.75
CA PRO A 67 0.57 -21.87 -3.37
C PRO A 67 0.62 -22.34 -1.91
N VAL A 68 1.80 -22.26 -1.27
CA VAL A 68 2.00 -22.67 0.12
C VAL A 68 1.42 -21.67 1.14
N TYR A 69 1.35 -20.40 0.76
CA TYR A 69 0.78 -19.31 1.57
C TYR A 69 -0.54 -18.78 0.98
N GLU A 70 -0.95 -19.38 -0.14
CA GLU A 70 -2.17 -19.06 -0.85
C GLU A 70 -3.38 -19.31 0.06
N GLY A 71 -4.08 -18.24 0.38
CA GLY A 71 -5.33 -18.32 1.12
C GLY A 71 -5.58 -17.11 1.98
N ALA A 72 -4.62 -16.70 2.81
CA ALA A 72 -4.93 -15.71 3.85
C ALA A 72 -5.03 -14.29 3.27
N TRP A 73 -4.02 -13.86 2.49
CA TRP A 73 -4.04 -12.55 1.82
C TRP A 73 -5.05 -12.50 0.67
N THR A 74 -5.08 -13.53 -0.19
CA THR A 74 -6.01 -13.59 -1.32
C THR A 74 -7.47 -13.65 -0.86
N SER A 75 -7.80 -14.37 0.22
CA SER A 75 -9.16 -14.34 0.80
C SER A 75 -9.50 -12.98 1.38
N ALA A 76 -8.55 -12.30 2.03
CA ALA A 76 -8.76 -10.96 2.55
C ALA A 76 -9.02 -9.94 1.43
N LEU A 77 -8.19 -9.95 0.40
CA LEU A 77 -8.36 -9.12 -0.79
C LEU A 77 -9.71 -9.39 -1.46
N ARG A 78 -10.09 -10.66 -1.64
CA ARG A 78 -11.43 -11.03 -2.15
C ARG A 78 -12.54 -10.47 -1.26
N SER A 79 -12.41 -10.56 0.06
CA SER A 79 -13.42 -10.04 1.00
C SER A 79 -13.57 -8.51 0.93
N TRP A 80 -12.51 -7.79 0.57
CA TRP A 80 -12.57 -6.36 0.32
C TRP A 80 -13.24 -6.08 -1.03
N LEU A 81 -12.84 -6.78 -2.08
CA LEU A 81 -13.39 -6.62 -3.44
C LEU A 81 -14.87 -7.01 -3.59
N LEU A 82 -15.40 -7.85 -2.70
CA LEU A 82 -16.84 -8.13 -2.60
C LEU A 82 -17.65 -6.94 -2.06
N LYS A 83 -16.97 -5.95 -1.46
CA LYS A 83 -17.60 -4.70 -1.03
C LYS A 83 -17.53 -3.71 -2.20
N PRO A 84 -18.44 -2.73 -2.26
CA PRO A 84 -18.39 -1.64 -3.23
C PRO A 84 -17.23 -0.66 -2.96
N CYS A 85 -15.99 -1.13 -2.81
CA CYS A 85 -14.79 -0.31 -2.72
C CYS A 85 -13.94 -0.49 -3.98
N LEU A 86 -12.97 0.41 -4.16
CA LEU A 86 -12.00 0.36 -5.23
C LEU A 86 -10.63 0.05 -4.66
N VAL A 87 -9.99 -1.02 -5.13
CA VAL A 87 -8.64 -1.40 -4.71
C VAL A 87 -7.66 -1.16 -5.86
N ASP A 88 -6.66 -0.33 -5.59
CA ASP A 88 -5.51 -0.09 -6.45
C ASP A 88 -4.29 -0.78 -5.87
N TYR A 89 -3.75 -1.73 -6.63
CA TYR A 89 -2.59 -2.52 -6.23
C TYR A 89 -1.39 -2.11 -7.08
N PHE A 90 -0.35 -1.55 -6.46
CA PHE A 90 0.94 -1.34 -7.09
C PHE A 90 1.87 -2.52 -6.75
N LEU A 91 2.29 -3.25 -7.77
CA LEU A 91 3.19 -4.39 -7.66
C LEU A 91 4.60 -3.98 -8.09
N GLN A 92 5.53 -3.95 -7.13
CA GLN A 92 6.91 -3.54 -7.38
C GLN A 92 7.67 -4.52 -8.28
N ASP A 93 7.49 -5.81 -8.02
CA ASP A 93 8.21 -6.89 -8.70
C ASP A 93 7.19 -7.91 -9.25
N PRO A 94 6.79 -7.78 -10.53
CA PRO A 94 5.74 -8.58 -11.12
C PRO A 94 6.26 -9.95 -11.57
N SER A 95 6.32 -10.91 -10.64
CA SER A 95 6.54 -12.31 -10.97
C SER A 95 5.36 -12.88 -11.78
N GLU A 96 5.62 -13.89 -12.62
CA GLU A 96 4.56 -14.55 -13.41
C GLU A 96 3.46 -15.13 -12.53
N SER A 97 3.83 -15.72 -11.38
CA SER A 97 2.87 -16.28 -10.42
C SER A 97 2.00 -15.20 -9.79
N ALA A 98 2.60 -14.09 -9.31
CA ALA A 98 1.83 -12.98 -8.74
C ALA A 98 0.90 -12.35 -9.79
N LEU A 99 1.41 -12.12 -11.01
CA LEU A 99 0.59 -11.60 -12.10
C LEU A 99 -0.56 -12.54 -12.47
N SER A 100 -0.33 -13.86 -12.48
CA SER A 100 -1.39 -14.84 -12.75
C SER A 100 -2.54 -14.69 -11.75
N VAL A 101 -2.23 -14.72 -10.45
CA VAL A 101 -3.25 -14.59 -9.39
C VAL A 101 -3.97 -13.24 -9.48
N LEU A 102 -3.22 -12.16 -9.68
CA LEU A 102 -3.82 -10.82 -9.78
C LEU A 102 -4.69 -10.64 -11.04
N LYS A 103 -4.35 -11.31 -12.15
CA LYS A 103 -5.21 -11.34 -13.35
C LYS A 103 -6.52 -12.08 -13.10
N ASP A 104 -6.52 -13.13 -12.29
CA ASP A 104 -7.77 -13.81 -11.89
C ASP A 104 -8.67 -12.85 -11.09
N PHE A 105 -8.11 -12.07 -10.17
CA PHE A 105 -8.85 -11.01 -9.47
C PHE A 105 -9.35 -9.91 -10.42
N LEU A 106 -8.56 -9.50 -11.42
CA LEU A 106 -8.98 -8.52 -12.42
C LEU A 106 -10.14 -9.04 -13.27
N ALA A 107 -10.17 -10.33 -13.58
CA ALA A 107 -11.27 -10.97 -14.31
C ALA A 107 -12.52 -11.12 -13.44
N GLU A 108 -12.36 -11.44 -12.15
CA GLU A 108 -13.45 -11.60 -11.17
C GLU A 108 -14.06 -10.25 -10.77
N PHE A 109 -13.24 -9.19 -10.62
CA PHE A 109 -13.64 -7.88 -10.09
C PHE A 109 -13.20 -6.70 -10.99
N PRO A 110 -13.60 -6.64 -12.27
CA PRO A 110 -13.07 -5.68 -13.25
C PRO A 110 -13.38 -4.20 -12.92
N GLU A 111 -14.43 -3.93 -12.16
CA GLU A 111 -14.84 -2.57 -11.77
C GLU A 111 -14.24 -2.13 -10.42
N ASN A 112 -13.85 -3.09 -9.58
CA ASN A 112 -13.42 -2.85 -8.19
C ASN A 112 -11.91 -3.04 -8.00
N PHE A 113 -11.20 -3.64 -8.96
CA PHE A 113 -9.77 -3.93 -8.85
C PHE A 113 -8.94 -3.35 -9.99
N ARG A 114 -7.82 -2.73 -9.65
CA ARG A 114 -6.84 -2.20 -10.61
C ARG A 114 -5.44 -2.57 -10.16
N VAL A 115 -4.65 -3.09 -11.08
CA VAL A 115 -3.27 -3.49 -10.82
C VAL A 115 -2.34 -2.65 -11.68
N PHE A 116 -1.29 -2.13 -11.05
CA PHE A 116 -0.28 -1.29 -11.65
C PHE A 116 1.10 -1.92 -11.39
N VAL A 117 1.96 -1.88 -12.40
CA VAL A 117 3.36 -2.27 -12.29
C VAL A 117 4.24 -1.10 -12.67
N LYS A 118 5.50 -1.11 -12.22
CA LYS A 118 6.51 -0.14 -12.64
C LYS A 118 6.55 -0.05 -14.18
N ALA A 119 6.70 1.17 -14.70
CA ALA A 119 6.81 1.40 -16.13
C ALA A 119 8.02 0.67 -16.74
N ARG A 120 7.89 0.30 -18.03
CA ARG A 120 8.97 -0.40 -18.77
C ARG A 120 10.27 0.40 -18.87
N SER A 121 10.18 1.73 -18.92
CA SER A 121 11.35 2.61 -18.95
C SER A 121 11.51 3.30 -17.61
N GLU A 122 12.71 3.22 -17.02
CA GLU A 122 13.02 3.95 -15.78
C GLU A 122 13.18 5.46 -15.98
N GLU A 123 13.32 5.92 -17.22
CA GLU A 123 13.53 7.34 -17.57
C GLU A 123 12.29 8.19 -17.29
N VAL A 124 11.11 7.57 -17.16
CA VAL A 124 9.86 8.28 -16.81
C VAL A 124 9.84 8.75 -15.36
N TYR A 125 10.70 8.17 -14.52
CA TYR A 125 10.82 8.51 -13.11
C TYR A 125 11.92 9.55 -12.90
N THR A 126 11.71 10.44 -11.93
CA THR A 126 12.75 11.29 -11.37
C THR A 126 13.72 10.48 -10.51
N ASP A 127 14.87 11.06 -10.13
CA ASP A 127 15.81 10.40 -9.22
C ASP A 127 15.17 10.07 -7.86
N GLN A 128 14.33 10.97 -7.34
CA GLN A 128 13.63 10.77 -6.07
C GLN A 128 12.64 9.60 -6.16
N GLU A 129 11.88 9.53 -7.25
CA GLU A 129 10.94 8.43 -7.49
C GLU A 129 11.68 7.09 -7.65
N ARG A 130 12.84 7.06 -8.30
CA ARG A 130 13.67 5.85 -8.37
C ARG A 130 14.14 5.39 -6.98
N VAL A 131 14.49 6.33 -6.10
CA VAL A 131 14.83 6.02 -4.70
C VAL A 131 13.62 5.45 -3.96
N LEU A 132 12.43 6.03 -4.16
CA LEU A 132 11.19 5.56 -3.57
C LEU A 132 10.82 4.15 -4.04
N LEU A 133 10.91 3.87 -5.35
CA LEU A 133 10.65 2.55 -5.91
C LEU A 133 11.58 1.49 -5.31
N LYS A 134 12.87 1.82 -5.11
CA LYS A 134 13.82 0.93 -4.43
C LYS A 134 13.44 0.68 -2.97
N ARG A 135 12.96 1.72 -2.27
CA ARG A 135 12.50 1.62 -0.88
C ARG A 135 11.27 0.70 -0.77
N TRP A 136 10.32 0.85 -1.69
CA TRP A 136 9.08 0.04 -1.73
C TRP A 136 9.27 -1.44 -2.04
N ILE A 137 10.50 -1.88 -2.38
CA ILE A 137 10.83 -3.31 -2.41
C ILE A 137 10.62 -3.92 -1.02
N ARG A 138 11.03 -3.20 0.03
CA ARG A 138 10.95 -3.65 1.43
C ARG A 138 9.90 -2.90 2.24
N GLU A 139 9.52 -1.70 1.81
CA GLU A 139 8.52 -0.90 2.52
C GLU A 139 7.17 -0.93 1.85
N HIS A 140 6.24 -1.66 2.44
CA HIS A 140 4.88 -1.81 1.92
C HIS A 140 3.92 -0.96 2.74
N HIS A 141 2.80 -0.60 2.14
CA HIS A 141 1.77 0.11 2.87
C HIS A 141 0.40 -0.13 2.26
N VAL A 142 -0.61 0.03 3.11
CA VAL A 142 -2.02 0.06 2.70
C VAL A 142 -2.65 1.33 3.24
N ALA A 143 -3.18 2.17 2.35
CA ALA A 143 -3.90 3.39 2.70
C ALA A 143 -5.33 3.30 2.18
N ALA A 144 -6.32 3.45 3.06
CA ALA A 144 -7.73 3.50 2.67
C ALA A 144 -8.28 4.92 2.87
N ASP A 145 -9.14 5.34 1.94
CA ASP A 145 -9.98 6.53 2.08
C ASP A 145 -11.38 6.10 2.57
N GLU A 146 -12.05 6.95 3.36
CA GLU A 146 -13.45 6.78 3.78
C GLU A 146 -13.78 5.43 4.47
N PRO A 147 -13.40 5.20 5.74
CA PRO A 147 -12.63 6.11 6.59
C PRO A 147 -11.13 5.99 6.35
N ASP A 148 -10.41 7.08 6.65
CA ASP A 148 -8.95 7.14 6.55
C ASP A 148 -8.32 6.07 7.44
N GLN A 149 -7.53 5.18 6.85
CA GLN A 149 -6.74 4.17 7.56
C GLN A 149 -5.37 4.04 6.91
N LEU A 150 -4.36 3.74 7.72
CA LEU A 150 -2.99 3.54 7.24
C LEU A 150 -2.35 2.32 7.91
N TRP A 151 -1.73 1.48 7.10
CA TRP A 151 -0.82 0.43 7.50
C TRP A 151 0.52 0.66 6.82
N ILE A 152 1.61 0.59 7.58
CA ILE A 152 2.97 0.73 7.08
C ILE A 152 3.77 -0.48 7.54
N GLU A 153 4.50 -1.10 6.63
CA GLU A 153 5.52 -2.10 6.88
C GLU A 153 6.86 -1.45 6.56
N ARG A 154 7.72 -1.26 7.57
CA ARG A 154 9.02 -0.59 7.36
C ARG A 154 10.11 -1.52 6.87
N ASP A 155 9.99 -2.81 7.15
CA ASP A 155 10.88 -3.79 6.57
C ASP A 155 10.15 -5.11 6.34
N HIS A 156 9.87 -5.41 5.08
CA HIS A 156 9.33 -6.68 4.63
C HIS A 156 10.38 -7.34 3.74
N PRO A 157 11.18 -8.29 4.29
CA PRO A 157 12.18 -9.00 3.52
C PRO A 157 11.53 -9.71 2.32
N PRO A 158 12.14 -9.65 1.13
CA PRO A 158 11.76 -10.53 0.02
C PRO A 158 11.64 -11.98 0.50
N GLU A 159 10.59 -12.68 0.09
CA GLU A 159 10.34 -14.08 0.44
C GLU A 159 9.86 -14.34 1.89
N SER A 160 9.74 -13.32 2.73
CA SER A 160 9.10 -13.41 4.05
C SER A 160 7.58 -13.24 3.96
N THR A 161 6.83 -13.90 4.85
CA THR A 161 5.41 -13.59 5.11
C THR A 161 5.24 -12.58 6.24
N ASP A 162 6.31 -12.33 6.99
CA ASP A 162 6.34 -11.42 8.12
C ASP A 162 7.08 -10.14 7.74
N ALA A 163 6.49 -9.02 8.12
CA ALA A 163 7.08 -7.69 8.07
C ALA A 163 7.47 -7.23 9.48
N HIS A 164 8.48 -6.37 9.55
CA HIS A 164 9.02 -5.81 10.77
C HIS A 164 8.72 -4.31 10.87
N ASP A 165 8.70 -3.80 12.10
CA ASP A 165 8.44 -2.40 12.44
C ASP A 165 7.18 -1.88 11.73
N CYS A 166 6.06 -2.54 12.01
CA CYS A 166 4.78 -2.26 11.38
C CYS A 166 3.96 -1.26 12.20
N PHE A 167 3.27 -0.36 11.52
CA PHE A 167 2.45 0.67 12.15
C PHE A 167 1.04 0.66 11.60
N TYR A 168 0.05 0.68 12.49
CA TYR A 168 -1.35 0.85 12.14
C TYR A 168 -1.91 2.15 12.68
N PHE A 169 -2.63 2.89 11.84
CA PHE A 169 -3.38 4.09 12.21
C PHE A 169 -4.85 3.86 11.89
N ALA A 170 -5.68 3.91 12.94
CA ALA A 170 -7.12 3.73 12.84
C ALA A 170 -7.80 5.00 12.25
N PRO A 171 -9.10 4.91 11.91
CA PRO A 171 -9.90 6.10 11.59
C PRO A 171 -9.79 7.20 12.65
N GLY A 172 -9.68 8.44 12.19
CA GLY A 172 -9.44 9.61 13.04
C GLY A 172 -7.96 9.86 13.34
N GLN A 173 -7.14 8.80 13.46
CA GLN A 173 -5.68 8.97 13.60
C GLN A 173 -4.99 9.09 12.25
N ALA A 174 -5.37 8.27 11.27
CA ALA A 174 -4.73 8.25 9.97
C ALA A 174 -4.86 9.61 9.25
N GLY A 175 -6.06 10.19 9.18
CA GLY A 175 -6.29 11.48 8.54
C GLY A 175 -5.54 12.67 9.18
N GLU A 176 -5.11 12.52 10.44
CA GLU A 176 -4.37 13.54 11.19
C GLU A 176 -2.84 13.37 11.10
N THR A 177 -2.33 12.24 10.60
CA THR A 177 -0.88 12.04 10.41
C THR A 177 -0.43 12.50 9.02
N ALA A 178 0.72 13.18 8.98
CA ALA A 178 1.38 13.53 7.74
C ALA A 178 1.72 12.28 6.90
N ASP A 179 1.99 11.14 7.54
CA ASP A 179 2.36 9.90 6.85
C ASP A 179 1.25 9.43 5.91
N TYR A 180 -0.01 9.46 6.35
CA TYR A 180 -1.15 9.07 5.53
C TYR A 180 -1.23 9.88 4.23
N HIS A 181 -1.11 11.20 4.34
CA HIS A 181 -1.13 12.09 3.18
C HIS A 181 0.08 11.89 2.26
N ILE A 182 1.26 11.67 2.83
CA ILE A 182 2.50 11.41 2.09
C ILE A 182 2.39 10.09 1.31
N PHE A 183 2.06 8.97 1.95
CA PHE A 183 1.96 7.67 1.30
C PHE A 183 0.87 7.66 0.23
N ARG A 184 -0.30 8.26 0.52
CA ARG A 184 -1.38 8.39 -0.47
C ARG A 184 -0.94 9.16 -1.71
N LYS A 185 -0.28 10.30 -1.52
CA LYS A 185 0.21 11.14 -2.61
C LYS A 185 1.30 10.46 -3.43
N GLN A 186 2.28 9.86 -2.76
CA GLN A 186 3.35 9.09 -3.39
C GLN A 186 2.79 7.95 -4.26
N PHE A 187 1.78 7.25 -3.76
CA PHE A 187 1.08 6.21 -4.50
C PHE A 187 0.40 6.77 -5.76
N ASP A 188 -0.41 7.81 -5.61
CA ASP A 188 -1.16 8.39 -6.73
C ASP A 188 -0.20 8.95 -7.81
N GLU A 189 0.92 9.56 -7.41
CA GLU A 189 1.96 10.05 -8.32
C GLU A 189 2.65 8.91 -9.09
N LEU A 190 3.12 7.87 -8.41
CA LEU A 190 3.80 6.75 -9.08
C LEU A 190 2.85 5.96 -9.98
N VAL A 191 1.61 5.73 -9.53
CA VAL A 191 0.58 5.03 -10.34
C VAL A 191 0.25 5.79 -11.62
N SER A 192 0.23 7.13 -11.60
CA SER A 192 -0.03 7.94 -12.80
C SER A 192 1.00 7.73 -13.92
N LYS A 193 2.20 7.25 -13.58
CA LYS A 193 3.30 6.97 -14.51
C LYS A 193 3.50 5.48 -14.79
N SER A 194 2.71 4.63 -14.15
CA SER A 194 2.86 3.17 -14.20
C SER A 194 2.08 2.52 -15.33
N THR A 195 2.41 1.27 -15.62
CA THR A 195 1.66 0.44 -16.57
C THR A 195 0.52 -0.25 -15.84
N ARG A 196 -0.72 -0.01 -16.27
CA ARG A 196 -1.89 -0.77 -15.80
C ARG A 196 -1.89 -2.15 -16.44
N VAL A 197 -2.07 -3.18 -15.63
CA VAL A 197 -2.19 -4.57 -16.10
C VAL A 197 -3.62 -4.82 -16.59
N SER A 198 -3.76 -5.45 -17.76
CA SER A 198 -5.04 -5.98 -18.23
C SER A 198 -5.21 -7.45 -17.85
N ALA A 199 -6.47 -7.87 -17.63
CA ALA A 199 -6.81 -9.28 -17.47
C ALA A 199 -6.43 -10.13 -18.71
N THR A 200 -6.31 -9.50 -19.88
CA THR A 200 -6.07 -10.19 -21.16
C THR A 200 -4.63 -10.15 -21.65
N ASP A 201 -3.72 -9.44 -20.96
CA ASP A 201 -2.33 -9.33 -21.40
C ASP A 201 -1.68 -10.73 -21.27
N ARG A 202 -1.14 -11.26 -22.38
CA ARG A 202 -0.35 -12.50 -22.39
C ARG A 202 1.12 -12.17 -22.27
#